data_AF-A0A3C1CBT2-F1
#
_entry.id   AF-A0A3C1CBT2-F1
#
_cell.length_a   1.000
_cell.length_b   1.000
_cell.length_c   1.000
_cell.angle_alpha   90.00
_cell.angle_beta   90.00
_cell.angle_gamma   90.00
#
_symmetry.space_group_name_H-M   'P 1'
#
loop_
_entity.id
_entity.type
_entity.pdbx_description
1 polymer ?
#
loop_
_entity_poly.entity_id
_entity_poly.type
_entity_poly.pdbx_seq_one_letter_code
_entity_poly.pdbx_strand_id
1 'polypeptide(L)'
;MILPFSWSDAQQIDWPQATSSQLVALGSLVIFGTFFTYSFNTYGLKHLGAGVTGSYIYTQPVFAAIIAALFLHENFSLEKGVAAVLIFAGVFLVSKKKS
;
A
#
# COMPACT_ATOMS: atom_id res chain seq x y z
N MET A 1 -13.52 7.00 -3.86
CA MET A 1 -13.04 7.15 -5.25
C MET A 1 -12.67 8.61 -5.46
N ILE A 2 -11.41 8.90 -5.77
CA ILE A 2 -10.90 10.28 -5.98
C ILE A 2 -11.07 10.78 -7.42
N LEU A 3 -11.77 10.00 -8.27
CA LEU A 3 -11.97 10.29 -9.68
C LEU A 3 -12.37 11.73 -10.01
N PRO A 4 -13.32 12.40 -9.31
CA PRO A 4 -13.66 13.78 -9.66
C PRO A 4 -12.51 14.77 -9.37
N PHE A 5 -11.62 14.45 -8.43
CA PHE A 5 -10.47 15.29 -8.08
C PHE A 5 -9.26 15.03 -8.98
N SER A 6 -9.03 13.77 -9.37
CA SER A 6 -7.92 13.39 -10.26
C SER A 6 -8.26 13.51 -11.74
N TRP A 7 -9.49 13.90 -12.10
CA TRP A 7 -9.92 14.06 -13.50
C TRP A 7 -9.16 15.18 -14.21
N SER A 8 -8.92 16.30 -13.52
CA SER A 8 -8.13 17.41 -14.05
C SER A 8 -6.68 17.02 -14.32
N ASP A 9 -6.12 16.16 -13.47
CA ASP A 9 -4.73 15.72 -13.58
C ASP A 9 -4.58 14.70 -14.70
N ALA A 10 -5.55 13.78 -14.85
CA ALA A 10 -5.58 12.80 -15.92
C ALA A 10 -5.68 13.42 -17.33
N GLN A 11 -6.33 14.59 -17.44
CA GLN A 11 -6.40 15.36 -18.68
C GLN A 11 -5.10 16.10 -19.02
N GLN A 12 -4.25 16.38 -18.02
CA GLN A 12 -2.94 17.02 -18.23
C GLN A 12 -1.85 16.01 -18.62
N ILE A 13 -2.12 14.71 -18.50
CA ILE A 13 -1.19 13.66 -18.90
C ILE A 13 -1.20 13.55 -20.43
N ASP A 14 -0.04 13.76 -21.03
CA ASP A 14 0.19 13.53 -22.46
C ASP A 14 0.35 12.03 -22.74
N TRP A 15 -0.79 11.31 -22.81
CA TRP A 15 -0.85 9.86 -22.98
C TRP A 15 -0.06 9.34 -24.20
N PRO A 16 -0.06 10.02 -25.37
CA PRO A 16 0.77 9.63 -26.51
C PRO A 16 2.29 9.66 -26.27
N GLN A 17 2.77 10.48 -25.31
CA GLN A 17 4.19 10.56 -24.94
C GLN A 17 4.56 9.58 -23.81
N ALA A 18 3.60 8.82 -23.29
CA ALA A 18 3.87 7.85 -22.24
C ALA A 18 4.84 6.77 -22.74
N THR A 19 5.96 6.64 -22.06
CA THR A 19 6.97 5.62 -22.38
C THR A 19 6.40 4.22 -22.09
N SER A 20 6.81 3.21 -22.86
CA SER A 20 6.38 1.82 -22.64
C SER A 20 6.63 1.34 -21.20
N SER A 21 7.71 1.81 -20.55
CA SER A 21 8.01 1.51 -19.14
C SER A 21 6.95 2.04 -18.18
N GLN A 22 6.42 3.24 -18.42
CA GLN A 22 5.38 3.86 -17.60
C GLN A 22 4.05 3.13 -17.75
N LEU A 23 3.70 2.74 -18.98
CA LEU A 23 2.49 1.95 -19.25
C LEU A 23 2.54 0.57 -18.61
N VAL A 24 3.70 -0.10 -18.66
CA VAL A 24 3.90 -1.39 -18.00
C VAL A 24 3.85 -1.25 -16.48
N ALA A 25 4.45 -0.20 -15.91
CA ALA A 25 4.37 0.07 -14.47
C ALA A 25 2.93 0.37 -14.02
N LEU A 26 2.17 1.13 -14.80
CA LEU A 26 0.76 1.41 -14.53
C LEU A 26 -0.06 0.11 -14.60
N GLY A 27 0.12 -0.68 -15.66
CA GLY A 27 -0.58 -1.96 -15.84
C GLY A 27 -0.27 -2.96 -14.73
N SER A 28 0.99 -3.06 -14.30
CA SER A 28 1.38 -3.94 -13.22
C SER A 28 0.78 -3.51 -11.88
N LEU A 29 0.69 -2.21 -11.60
CA LEU A 29 0.01 -1.69 -10.39
C LEU A 29 -1.48 -2.06 -10.37
N VAL A 30 -2.16 -1.92 -11.51
CA VAL A 30 -3.59 -2.28 -11.63
C VAL A 30 -3.79 -3.79 -11.43
N ILE A 31 -2.97 -4.63 -12.07
CA ILE A 31 -3.11 -6.08 -12.00
C ILE A 31 -2.69 -6.61 -10.62
N PHE A 32 -1.48 -6.31 -10.18
CA PHE A 32 -0.93 -6.89 -8.94
C PHE A 32 -1.38 -6.14 -7.69
N GLY A 33 -1.28 -4.80 -7.71
CA GLY A 33 -1.61 -3.97 -6.55
C GLY A 33 -3.11 -3.79 -6.29
N THR A 34 -3.94 -4.06 -7.29
CA THR A 34 -5.40 -3.86 -7.19
C THR A 34 -6.14 -5.18 -7.39
N PHE A 35 -6.13 -5.74 -8.61
CA PHE A 35 -6.96 -6.89 -8.95
C PHE A 35 -6.65 -8.12 -8.09
N PHE A 36 -5.37 -8.53 -8.00
CA PHE A 36 -4.99 -9.67 -7.18
C PHE A 36 -5.15 -9.40 -5.69
N THR A 37 -4.76 -8.21 -5.20
CA THR A 37 -4.92 -7.83 -3.79
C THR A 37 -6.38 -7.95 -3.34
N TYR A 38 -7.32 -7.38 -4.09
CA TYR A 38 -8.74 -7.49 -3.75
C TYR A 38 -9.27 -8.92 -3.92
N SER A 39 -8.86 -9.63 -4.97
CA SER A 39 -9.27 -11.02 -5.18
C SER A 39 -8.86 -11.90 -4.00
N PHE A 40 -7.62 -11.77 -3.51
CA PHE A 40 -7.14 -12.49 -2.34
C PHE A 40 -7.79 -12.02 -1.04
N ASN A 41 -8.08 -10.73 -0.91
CA ASN A 41 -8.81 -10.22 0.24
C ASN A 41 -10.21 -10.84 0.33
N THR A 42 -10.95 -10.87 -0.78
CA THR A 42 -12.26 -11.53 -0.86
C THR A 42 -12.17 -13.03 -0.65
N TYR A 43 -11.15 -13.68 -1.22
CA TYR A 43 -10.92 -15.11 -0.99
C TYR A 43 -10.64 -15.40 0.48
N GLY A 44 -9.75 -14.63 1.12
CA GLY A 44 -9.44 -14.72 2.54
C GLY A 44 -10.67 -14.47 3.40
N LEU A 45 -11.47 -13.46 3.05
CA LEU A 45 -12.72 -13.18 3.76
C LEU A 45 -13.68 -14.37 3.70
N LYS A 46 -13.78 -15.04 2.55
CA LYS A 46 -14.64 -16.20 2.34
C LYS A 46 -14.17 -17.45 3.11
N HIS A 47 -12.85 -17.66 3.23
CA HIS A 47 -12.29 -18.90 3.81
C HIS A 47 -11.82 -18.76 5.27
N LEU A 48 -11.31 -17.60 5.67
CA LEU A 48 -10.74 -17.32 7.00
C LEU A 48 -11.68 -16.49 7.88
N GLY A 49 -12.71 -15.87 7.29
CA GLY A 49 -13.66 -15.00 7.98
C GLY A 49 -13.11 -13.60 8.28
N ALA A 50 -14.02 -12.66 8.54
CA ALA A 50 -13.69 -11.23 8.67
C ALA A 50 -12.68 -10.91 9.78
N GLY A 51 -12.68 -11.68 10.89
CA GLY A 51 -11.78 -11.45 12.01
C GLY A 51 -10.31 -11.71 11.66
N VAL A 52 -10.02 -12.85 11.02
CA VAL A 52 -8.65 -13.22 10.65
C VAL A 52 -8.15 -12.37 9.49
N THR A 53 -8.98 -12.18 8.45
CA THR A 53 -8.62 -11.32 7.31
C THR A 53 -8.39 -9.87 7.75
N GLY A 54 -9.24 -9.33 8.63
CA GLY A 54 -9.04 -7.99 9.18
C GLY A 54 -7.76 -7.87 10.00
N SER A 55 -7.45 -8.86 10.84
CA SER A 55 -6.21 -8.89 11.63
C SER A 55 -4.96 -8.91 10.75
N TYR A 56 -5.00 -9.63 9.61
CA TYR A 56 -3.92 -9.63 8.63
C TYR A 56 -3.72 -8.25 7.98
N ILE A 57 -4.81 -7.56 7.60
CA ILE A 57 -4.74 -6.21 7.02
C ILE A 57 -4.08 -5.22 8.01
N TYR A 58 -4.40 -5.30 9.30
CA TYR A 58 -3.74 -4.46 10.32
C TYR A 58 -2.25 -4.75 10.49
N THR A 59 -1.82 -5.97 10.17
CA THR A 59 -0.41 -6.37 10.25
C THR A 59 0.38 -6.04 8.98
N GLN A 60 -0.28 -5.90 7.80
CA GLN A 60 0.37 -5.47 6.55
C GLN A 60 1.29 -4.25 6.70
N PRO A 61 0.91 -3.15 7.34
CA PRO A 61 1.80 -1.98 7.47
C PRO A 61 3.06 -2.27 8.30
N VAL A 62 3.03 -3.22 9.26
CA VAL A 62 4.23 -3.67 9.98
C VAL A 62 5.19 -4.36 9.01
N PHE A 63 4.70 -5.32 8.22
CA PHE A 63 5.51 -6.02 7.23
C PHE A 63 6.05 -5.08 6.15
N ALA A 64 5.22 -4.15 5.67
CA ALA A 64 5.65 -3.14 4.70
C ALA A 64 6.81 -2.30 5.24
N ALA A 65 6.74 -1.86 6.50
CA ALA A 65 7.82 -1.09 7.13
C ALA A 65 9.10 -1.92 7.32
N ILE A 66 8.99 -3.19 7.71
CA ILE A 66 10.15 -4.09 7.83
C ILE A 66 10.81 -4.30 6.47
N ILE A 67 10.02 -4.63 5.43
CA ILE A 67 10.53 -4.85 4.08
C ILE A 67 11.16 -3.55 3.54
N ALA A 68 10.51 -2.40 3.73
CA ALA A 68 11.06 -1.11 3.34
C ALA A 68 12.41 -0.83 4.04
N ALA A 69 12.51 -1.08 5.35
CA ALA A 69 13.76 -0.89 6.08
C ALA A 69 14.89 -1.79 5.56
N LEU A 70 14.59 -3.01 5.12
CA LEU A 70 15.58 -3.96 4.58
C LEU A 70 16.00 -3.63 3.14
N PHE A 71 15.07 -3.23 2.28
CA PHE A 71 15.33 -3.05 0.85
C PHE A 71 15.74 -1.63 0.45
N LEU A 72 15.35 -0.62 1.22
CA LEU A 72 15.48 0.76 0.76
C LEU A 72 16.93 1.28 0.81
N HIS A 73 17.87 0.61 1.52
CA HIS A 73 19.31 0.92 1.58
C HIS A 73 19.68 2.41 1.73
N GLU A 74 18.74 3.26 2.15
CA GLU A 74 18.96 4.70 2.24
C GLU A 74 19.77 5.03 3.49
N ASN A 75 20.62 6.06 3.39
CA ASN A 75 21.30 6.63 4.55
C ASN A 75 20.23 7.04 5.58
N PHE A 76 20.23 6.37 6.73
CA PHE A 76 19.34 6.63 7.85
C PHE A 76 19.63 8.04 8.41
N SER A 77 18.97 9.06 7.85
CA SER A 77 18.88 10.38 8.48
C SER A 77 18.03 10.27 9.74
N LEU A 78 18.32 11.10 10.74
CA LEU A 78 17.57 11.15 12.01
C LEU A 78 16.05 11.34 11.78
N GLU A 79 15.70 12.10 10.74
CA GLU A 79 14.32 12.37 10.33
C GLU A 79 13.57 11.10 9.91
N LYS A 80 14.25 10.20 9.18
CA LYS A 80 13.67 8.91 8.75
C LYS A 80 13.48 7.97 9.94
N GLY A 81 14.38 8.03 10.92
CA GLY A 81 14.24 7.31 12.19
C GLY A 81 12.98 7.74 12.96
N VAL A 82 12.77 9.05 13.11
CA VAL A 82 11.57 9.60 13.77
C VAL A 82 10.29 9.24 13.01
N ALA A 83 10.31 9.36 11.68
CA ALA A 83 9.18 8.96 10.83
C ALA A 83 8.86 7.47 10.96
N ALA A 84 9.88 6.61 10.97
CA ALA A 84 9.69 5.16 11.16
C ALA A 84 9.07 4.86 12.53
N VAL A 85 9.57 5.46 13.61
CA VAL A 85 9.00 5.28 14.96
C VAL A 85 7.54 5.73 15.01
N LEU A 86 7.19 6.86 14.41
CA LEU A 86 5.81 7.34 14.35
C LEU A 86 4.88 6.40 13.55
N ILE A 87 5.36 5.88 12.41
CA ILE A 87 4.61 4.89 11.61
C ILE A 87 4.39 3.62 12.43
N PHE A 88 5.44 3.04 13.01
CA PHE A 88 5.33 1.85 13.84
C PHE A 88 4.43 2.06 15.07
N ALA A 89 4.52 3.22 15.72
CA ALA A 89 3.65 3.58 16.84
C ALA A 89 2.17 3.69 16.42
N GLY A 90 1.89 4.35 15.29
CA GLY A 90 0.54 4.45 14.74
C GLY A 90 -0.04 3.08 14.36
N VAL A 91 0.77 2.25 13.71
CA VAL A 91 0.38 0.88 13.34
C VAL A 91 0.12 0.02 14.57
N PHE A 92 0.98 0.11 15.59
CA PHE A 92 0.80 -0.59 16.85
C PHE A 92 -0.49 -0.15 17.55
N LEU A 93 -0.76 1.15 17.59
CA LEU A 93 -1.96 1.71 18.22
C LEU A 93 -3.25 1.29 17.51
N VAL A 94 -3.24 1.22 16.18
CA VAL A 94 -4.38 0.73 15.38
C VAL A 94 -4.52 -0.79 15.45
N SER A 95 -3.41 -1.53 15.48
CA SER A 95 -3.40 -2.98 15.68
C SER A 95 -3.87 -3.39 17.08
N LYS A 96 -3.74 -2.50 18.07
CA LYS A 96 -4.32 -2.67 19.40
C LYS A 96 -5.84 -2.49 19.33
N LYS A 97 -6.54 -3.51 18.83
CA LYS A 97 -7.98 -3.58 18.93
C LYS A 97 -8.35 -3.62 20.42
N LYS A 98 -9.17 -2.65 20.84
CA LYS A 98 -9.90 -2.63 22.11
C LYS A 98 -10.58 -4.00 22.26
N SER A 99 -10.16 -4.77 23.27
CA SER A 99 -10.95 -5.89 23.79
C SER A 99 -12.28 -5.39 24.32
#